data_AF-A0A7W0JLG5-F1
#
_entry.id   AF-A0A7W0JLG5-F1
#
_cell.length_a   1.000
_cell.length_b   1.000
_cell.length_c   1.000
_cell.angle_alpha   90.00
_cell.angle_beta   90.00
_cell.angle_gamma   90.00
#
_symmetry.space_group_name_H-M   'P 1'
#
loop_
_entity.id
_entity.type
_entity.pdbx_description
1 polymer ?
#
loop_
_entity_poly.entity_id
_entity_poly.type
_entity_poly.pdbx_seq_one_letter_code
_entity_poly.pdbx_strand_id
1 'polypeptide(L)'
;MGVLNVTPDSFSDGGRFAGVGDAVAHGLLLHRQGADIVDVGGESTRPGASRVAAAEEIRRVLPVVAELAANGVPVSIDTTRAAVAERALTVGAALVNDVSGGQADPGMAAVLADAGVPWVLMH
;
A
#
# COMPACT_ATOMS: atom_id res chain seq x y z
N MET A 1 -10.36 -2.68 8.53
CA MET A 1 -9.32 -2.20 7.61
C MET A 1 -9.27 -0.68 7.69
N GLY A 2 -8.14 -0.10 8.13
CA GLY A 2 -7.92 1.34 8.18
C GLY A 2 -7.15 1.81 6.94
N VAL A 3 -7.54 2.93 6.33
CA VAL A 3 -6.97 3.39 5.05
C VAL A 3 -5.83 4.40 5.30
N LEU A 4 -4.68 4.16 4.68
CA LEU A 4 -3.49 5.01 4.75
C LEU A 4 -2.99 5.37 3.34
N ASN A 5 -3.29 6.58 2.90
CA ASN A 5 -2.84 7.10 1.60
C ASN A 5 -1.48 7.80 1.73
N VAL A 6 -0.45 7.27 1.07
CA VAL A 6 0.92 7.80 1.06
C VAL A 6 1.15 8.61 -0.21
N THR A 7 0.38 9.69 -0.37
CA THR A 7 0.53 10.65 -1.47
C THR A 7 1.15 11.96 -0.98
N PRO A 8 1.80 12.75 -1.86
CA PRO A 8 2.43 14.01 -1.47
C PRO A 8 1.50 14.99 -0.73
N ASP A 9 0.21 14.97 -1.06
CA ASP A 9 -0.80 15.85 -0.47
C ASP A 9 -1.32 15.36 0.90
N SER A 10 -1.02 14.11 1.29
CA SER A 10 -1.54 13.52 2.54
C SER A 10 -0.84 14.04 3.80
N PHE A 11 0.39 14.58 3.67
CA PHE A 11 1.24 14.96 4.80
C PHE A 11 1.99 16.29 4.58
N SER A 12 1.46 17.15 3.70
CA SER A 12 2.17 18.34 3.21
C SER A 12 2.30 19.46 4.26
N ASP A 13 3.32 19.38 5.12
CA ASP A 13 3.92 20.50 5.87
C ASP A 13 5.45 20.64 5.63
N GLY A 14 5.96 20.07 4.53
CA GLY A 14 7.27 20.42 3.97
C GLY A 14 8.47 19.66 4.53
N GLY A 15 8.84 18.55 3.91
CA GLY A 15 10.15 17.94 4.10
C GLY A 15 10.38 16.70 3.24
N ARG A 16 11.59 16.57 2.68
CA ARG A 16 12.03 15.39 1.88
C ARG A 16 11.99 14.05 2.64
N PHE A 17 11.75 14.08 3.95
CA PHE A 17 11.55 12.92 4.85
C PHE A 17 10.24 13.02 5.67
N ALA A 18 9.47 14.10 5.53
CA ALA A 18 8.26 14.41 6.30
C ALA A 18 7.00 13.72 5.73
N GLY A 19 7.09 12.41 5.50
CA GLY A 19 5.95 11.66 4.96
C GLY A 19 5.95 10.20 5.35
N VAL A 20 7.12 9.56 5.44
CA VAL A 20 7.21 8.15 5.88
C VAL A 20 6.93 8.05 7.38
N GLY A 21 7.59 8.86 8.21
CA GLY A 21 7.38 8.85 9.66
C GLY A 21 5.94 9.16 10.06
N ASP A 22 5.35 10.18 9.42
CA ASP A 22 3.96 10.58 9.67
C ASP A 22 2.96 9.52 9.17
N ALA A 23 3.22 8.91 8.01
CA ALA A 23 2.40 7.80 7.52
C ALA A 23 2.47 6.59 8.45
N VAL A 24 3.66 6.22 8.92
CA VAL A 24 3.84 5.13 9.89
C VAL A 24 3.13 5.47 11.20
N ALA A 25 3.30 6.68 11.74
CA ALA A 25 2.62 7.11 12.95
C ALA A 25 1.10 7.06 12.81
N HIS A 26 0.57 7.45 11.65
CA HIS A 26 -0.86 7.36 11.34
C HIS A 26 -1.32 5.90 11.21
N GLY A 27 -0.58 5.04 10.52
CA GLY A 27 -0.89 3.60 10.43
C GLY A 27 -0.92 2.92 11.81
N LEU A 28 0.05 3.22 12.66
CA LEU A 28 0.08 2.75 14.05
C LEU A 28 -1.09 3.30 14.87
N LEU A 29 -1.52 4.54 14.62
CA LEU A 29 -2.71 5.11 15.25
C LEU A 29 -3.98 4.38 14.81
N LEU A 30 -4.17 4.15 13.50
CA LEU A 30 -5.31 3.41 12.96
C LEU A 30 -5.41 2.02 13.60
N HIS A 31 -4.28 1.31 13.70
CA HIS A 31 -4.25 0.00 14.35
C HIS A 31 -4.63 0.09 15.84
N ARG A 32 -4.07 1.06 16.58
CA ARG A 32 -4.42 1.29 18.00
C ARG A 32 -5.88 1.69 18.21
N GLN A 33 -6.52 2.29 17.21
CA GLN A 33 -7.95 2.62 17.23
C GLN A 33 -8.86 1.43 16.89
N GLY A 34 -8.29 0.24 16.65
CA GLY A 34 -9.03 -1.00 16.44
C GLY A 34 -9.10 -1.46 14.98
N ALA A 35 -8.32 -0.88 14.06
CA ALA A 35 -8.21 -1.44 12.72
C ALA A 35 -7.37 -2.74 12.75
N ASP A 36 -7.99 -3.88 12.41
CA ASP A 36 -7.28 -5.18 12.37
C ASP A 36 -6.16 -5.25 11.32
N ILE A 37 -6.26 -4.41 10.28
CA ILE A 37 -5.32 -4.33 9.16
C ILE A 37 -5.29 -2.88 8.64
N VAL A 38 -4.13 -2.42 8.20
CA VAL A 38 -3.94 -1.11 7.55
C VAL A 38 -3.73 -1.31 6.05
N ASP A 39 -4.52 -0.62 5.24
CA ASP A 39 -4.46 -0.64 3.77
C ASP A 39 -3.65 0.56 3.27
N VAL A 40 -2.50 0.28 2.67
CA VAL A 40 -1.50 1.29 2.27
C VAL A 40 -1.56 1.47 0.77
N GLY A 41 -1.88 2.69 0.32
CA GLY A 41 -1.91 3.04 -1.11
C GLY A 41 -0.95 4.18 -1.44
N GLY A 42 -0.13 4.02 -2.49
CA GLY A 42 0.85 5.02 -2.94
C GLY A 42 0.34 5.91 -4.09
N GLU A 43 -0.81 5.55 -4.66
CA GLU A 43 -1.47 6.23 -5.77
C GLU A 43 -2.85 6.71 -5.33
N SER A 44 -3.23 7.92 -5.77
CA SER A 44 -4.60 8.38 -5.56
C SER A 44 -5.50 7.77 -6.62
N THR A 45 -6.57 7.09 -6.19
CA THR A 45 -7.65 6.63 -7.06
C THR A 45 -8.70 7.71 -7.35
N ARG A 46 -8.47 8.96 -6.91
CA ARG A 46 -9.41 10.08 -7.12
C ARG A 46 -9.53 10.43 -8.62
N PRO A 47 -10.72 10.80 -9.11
CA PRO A 47 -10.90 11.26 -10.48
C PRO A 47 -9.96 12.43 -10.83
N GLY A 48 -9.20 12.28 -11.93
CA GLY A 48 -8.27 13.31 -12.42
C GLY A 48 -6.85 13.24 -11.85
N ALA A 49 -6.55 12.32 -10.93
CA ALA A 49 -5.19 12.10 -10.48
C ALA A 49 -4.29 11.57 -11.61
N SER A 50 -3.08 12.11 -11.72
CA SER A 50 -2.08 11.62 -12.67
C SER A 50 -1.56 10.26 -12.22
N ARG A 51 -1.63 9.24 -13.08
CA ARG A 51 -1.02 7.94 -12.79
C ARG A 51 0.47 8.12 -12.55
N VAL A 52 0.96 7.63 -11.42
CA VAL A 52 2.40 7.61 -11.11
C VAL A 52 3.06 6.39 -11.74
N ALA A 53 4.38 6.45 -11.99
CA ALA A 53 5.11 5.26 -12.41
C ALA A 53 5.19 4.24 -11.27
N ALA A 54 5.23 2.95 -11.57
CA ALA A 54 5.36 1.88 -10.57
C ALA A 54 6.54 2.10 -9.61
N ALA A 55 7.69 2.54 -10.13
CA ALA A 55 8.88 2.85 -9.33
C ALA A 55 8.64 3.97 -8.29
N GLU A 56 7.80 4.94 -8.62
CA GLU A 56 7.46 6.03 -7.71
C GLU A 56 6.46 5.57 -6.63
N GLU A 57 5.49 4.74 -7.00
CA GLU A 57 4.58 4.10 -6.04
C GLU A 57 5.36 3.22 -5.05
N ILE A 58 6.23 2.35 -5.56
CA ILE A 58 7.20 1.54 -4.80
C ILE A 58 7.95 2.42 -3.80
N ARG A 59 8.57 3.51 -4.26
CA ARG A 59 9.35 4.43 -3.40
C ARG A 59 8.52 5.01 -2.25
N ARG A 60 7.21 5.22 -2.47
CA ARG A 60 6.30 5.77 -1.45
C ARG A 60 5.88 4.71 -0.43
N VAL A 61 5.44 3.54 -0.89
CA VAL A 61 4.77 2.55 -0.04
C VAL A 61 5.73 1.66 0.72
N LEU A 62 6.85 1.23 0.11
CA LEU A 62 7.73 0.21 0.69
C LEU A 62 8.25 0.57 2.09
N PRO A 63 8.77 1.79 2.34
CA PRO A 63 9.23 2.16 3.68
C PRO A 63 8.11 2.12 4.72
N VAL A 64 6.89 2.51 4.34
CA VAL A 64 5.72 2.52 5.25
C VAL A 64 5.26 1.10 5.55
N VAL A 65 5.14 0.24 4.52
CA VAL A 65 4.77 -1.18 4.69
C VAL A 65 5.78 -1.89 5.58
N ALA A 66 7.08 -1.73 5.31
CA ALA A 66 8.14 -2.38 6.07
C ALA A 66 8.10 -2.00 7.56
N GLU A 67 7.98 -0.72 7.87
CA GLU A 67 7.93 -0.22 9.24
C GLU A 67 6.65 -0.66 9.97
N LEU A 68 5.48 -0.60 9.32
CA LEU A 68 4.23 -1.08 9.93
C LEU A 68 4.28 -2.59 10.22
N ALA A 69 4.75 -3.39 9.27
CA ALA A 69 4.90 -4.83 9.45
C ALA A 69 5.90 -5.16 10.57
N ALA A 70 7.02 -4.45 10.65
CA ALA A 70 8.01 -4.61 11.73
C ALA A 70 7.44 -4.28 13.12
N ASN A 71 6.44 -3.40 13.20
CA ASN A 71 5.71 -3.06 14.41
C ASN A 71 4.51 -3.99 14.69
N GLY A 72 4.37 -5.09 13.93
CA GLY A 72 3.33 -6.08 14.13
C GLY A 72 1.94 -5.68 13.61
N VAL A 73 1.85 -4.61 12.81
CA VAL A 73 0.60 -4.19 12.17
C VAL A 73 0.41 -5.02 10.90
N PRO A 74 -0.68 -5.78 10.74
CA PRO A 74 -1.00 -6.42 9.46
C PRO A 74 -1.22 -5.35 8.39
N VAL A 75 -0.60 -5.54 7.23
CA VAL A 75 -0.66 -4.58 6.12
C VAL A 75 -1.31 -5.20 4.88
N SER A 76 -2.26 -4.48 4.30
CA SER A 76 -2.75 -4.67 2.93
C SER A 76 -2.05 -3.66 2.02
N ILE A 77 -1.60 -4.09 0.84
CA ILE A 77 -1.10 -3.18 -0.20
C ILE A 77 -2.21 -2.89 -1.21
N ASP A 78 -2.67 -1.64 -1.28
CA ASP A 78 -3.63 -1.15 -2.28
C ASP A 78 -2.88 -0.78 -3.56
N THR A 79 -2.90 -1.70 -4.53
CA THR A 79 -2.25 -1.50 -5.82
C THR A 79 -2.86 -2.35 -6.91
N THR A 80 -2.83 -1.83 -8.13
CA THR A 80 -3.25 -2.53 -9.35
C THR A 80 -2.08 -3.05 -10.17
N ARG A 81 -0.84 -2.96 -9.63
CA ARG A 81 0.40 -3.26 -10.34
C ARG A 81 1.13 -4.44 -9.70
N ALA A 82 1.41 -5.47 -10.48
CA ALA A 82 2.05 -6.70 -10.00
C ALA A 82 3.44 -6.42 -9.41
N ALA A 83 4.22 -5.51 -10.02
CA ALA A 83 5.54 -5.14 -9.52
C ALA A 83 5.51 -4.43 -8.16
N VAL A 84 4.44 -3.70 -7.84
CA VAL A 84 4.29 -3.04 -6.53
C VAL A 84 3.89 -4.08 -5.48
N ALA A 85 2.91 -4.93 -5.82
CA ALA A 85 2.47 -6.02 -4.98
C ALA A 85 3.63 -6.95 -4.61
N GLU A 86 4.39 -7.43 -5.60
CA GLU A 86 5.55 -8.31 -5.39
C GLU A 86 6.53 -7.70 -4.37
N ARG A 87 6.90 -6.43 -4.53
CA ARG A 87 7.84 -5.78 -3.62
C ARG A 87 7.25 -5.55 -2.23
N ALA A 88 5.99 -5.13 -2.13
CA ALA A 88 5.33 -4.94 -0.83
C ALA A 88 5.25 -6.25 -0.04
N LEU A 89 4.99 -7.37 -0.71
CA LEU A 89 4.97 -8.70 -0.09
C LEU A 89 6.37 -9.09 0.45
N THR A 90 7.45 -8.76 -0.27
CA THR A 90 8.83 -9.02 0.23
C THR A 90 9.19 -8.27 1.50
N VAL A 91 8.48 -7.20 1.86
CA VAL A 91 8.71 -6.41 3.07
C VAL A 91 7.62 -6.58 4.13
N GLY A 92 6.74 -7.56 3.97
CA GLY A 92 5.80 -7.96 5.01
C GLY A 92 4.36 -7.50 4.82
N ALA A 93 3.94 -7.04 3.63
CA ALA A 93 2.52 -6.98 3.32
C ALA A 93 1.90 -8.39 3.44
N ALA A 94 0.72 -8.47 4.04
CA ALA A 94 0.02 -9.72 4.33
C ALA A 94 -1.03 -10.08 3.27
N LEU A 95 -1.50 -9.11 2.48
CA LEU A 95 -2.44 -9.31 1.38
C LEU A 95 -2.34 -8.20 0.34
N VAL A 96 -2.92 -8.43 -0.84
CA VAL A 96 -3.04 -7.43 -1.92
C VAL A 96 -4.50 -7.02 -2.09
N ASN A 97 -4.75 -5.72 -2.14
CA ASN A 97 -6.04 -5.11 -2.48
C ASN A 97 -5.96 -4.53 -3.89
N ASP A 98 -6.66 -5.14 -4.85
CA ASP A 98 -6.64 -4.73 -6.26
C ASP A 98 -8.02 -4.22 -6.68
N VAL A 99 -8.13 -2.89 -6.72
CA VAL A 99 -9.35 -2.19 -7.13
C VAL A 99 -9.73 -2.41 -8.60
N SER A 100 -8.83 -2.97 -9.42
CA SER A 100 -9.13 -3.33 -10.82
C SER A 100 -9.72 -4.74 -10.97
N GLY A 101 -9.80 -5.50 -9.88
CA GLY A 101 -10.26 -6.89 -9.93
C GLY A 101 -9.34 -7.80 -10.76
N GLY A 102 -8.04 -7.52 -10.77
CA GLY A 102 -7.05 -8.28 -11.55
C GLY A 102 -7.04 -7.96 -13.05
N GLN A 103 -7.68 -6.87 -13.47
CA GLN A 103 -7.79 -6.51 -14.89
C GLN A 103 -6.71 -5.53 -15.34
N ALA A 104 -6.06 -4.80 -14.43
CA ALA A 104 -5.08 -3.78 -14.78
C ALA A 104 -3.71 -4.36 -15.17
N ASP A 105 -3.24 -5.39 -14.46
CA ASP A 105 -1.92 -6.00 -14.68
C ASP A 105 -2.04 -7.53 -14.77
N PRO A 106 -1.81 -8.13 -15.96
CA PRO A 106 -1.93 -9.59 -16.13
C PRO A 106 -0.90 -10.39 -15.32
N GLY A 107 0.17 -9.75 -14.83
CA GLY A 107 1.16 -10.38 -13.95
C GLY A 107 0.67 -10.58 -12.51
N MET A 108 -0.40 -9.90 -12.09
CA MET A 108 -0.85 -9.89 -10.69
C MET A 108 -1.21 -11.31 -10.21
N ALA A 109 -1.95 -12.06 -11.02
CA ALA A 109 -2.37 -13.42 -10.65
C ALA A 109 -1.19 -14.37 -10.39
N ALA A 110 -0.09 -14.25 -11.14
CA ALA A 110 1.11 -15.05 -10.93
C ALA A 110 1.81 -14.68 -9.61
N VAL A 111 1.95 -13.37 -9.33
CA VAL A 111 2.52 -12.87 -8.07
C VAL A 111 1.74 -13.41 -6.86
N LEU A 112 0.40 -13.36 -6.91
CA LEU A 112 -0.44 -13.84 -5.81
C LEU A 112 -0.40 -15.37 -5.67
N ALA A 113 -0.34 -16.11 -6.79
CA ALA A 113 -0.20 -17.56 -6.76
C ALA A 113 1.13 -18.00 -6.13
N ASP A 114 2.23 -17.31 -6.45
CA ASP A 114 3.55 -17.60 -5.88
C ASP A 114 3.64 -17.20 -4.40
N ALA A 115 3.04 -16.07 -4.02
CA ALA A 115 3.07 -15.57 -2.66
C ALA A 115 2.15 -16.35 -1.69
N GLY A 116 1.07 -16.96 -2.18
CA GLY A 116 0.13 -17.71 -1.36
C GLY A 116 -0.62 -16.85 -0.33
N VAL A 117 -0.78 -15.55 -0.60
CA VAL A 117 -1.47 -14.59 0.27
C VAL A 117 -2.88 -14.29 -0.22
N PRO A 118 -3.79 -13.78 0.64
CA PRO A 118 -5.11 -13.34 0.21
C PRO A 118 -5.04 -12.23 -0.85
N TRP A 119 -6.01 -12.24 -1.76
CA TRP A 119 -6.20 -11.23 -2.80
C TRP A 119 -7.63 -10.70 -2.77
N VAL A 120 -7.79 -9.40 -2.51
CA VAL A 120 -9.08 -8.71 -2.58
C VAL A 120 -9.28 -8.20 -4.02
N LEU A 121 -10.39 -8.63 -4.63
CA LEU A 121 -10.78 -8.25 -5.99
C LEU A 121 -12.02 -7.35 -5.90
N MET A 122 -11.94 -6.12 -6.40
CA MET A 122 -13.11 -5.23 -6.49
C MET A 122 -13.79 -5.28 -7.87
N HIS A 123 -15.09 -4.98 -7.91
CA HIS A 123 -15.90 -4.86 -9.13
C HIS A 123 -15.83 -3.44 -9.71
#